data_AF-A0A7W0FMF5-F1
#
_entry.id   AF-A0A7W0FMF5-F1
#
_cell.length_a   1.000
_cell.length_b   1.000
_cell.length_c   1.000
_cell.angle_alpha   90.00
_cell.angle_beta   90.00
_cell.angle_gamma   90.00
#
_symmetry.space_group_name_H-M   'P 1'
#
loop_
_entity.id
_entity.type
_entity.pdbx_description
1 polymer ?
#
loop_
_entity_poly.entity_id
_entity_poly.type
_entity_poly.pdbx_seq_one_letter_code
_entity_poly.pdbx_strand_id
1 'polypeptide(L)'
;MSEMPTKARRVVRKRTVSMMASALHALLADAEAPNLKDRVAELAAAGFRVSLARTAFEAIVKASCQVPDLILLGGLPDMDAAEATQLLTTCPVTAHIPIIHLAPGRRVPSRALLQLRRA
;
A
#
# COMPACT_ATOMS: atom_id res chain seq x y z
N MET A 1 50.42 -16.97 -3.73
CA MET A 1 49.22 -16.85 -4.59
C MET A 1 48.25 -17.93 -4.16
N SER A 2 47.25 -17.59 -3.33
CA SER A 2 46.23 -18.53 -2.87
C SER A 2 44.87 -17.95 -3.20
N GLU A 3 44.27 -18.48 -4.27
CA GLU A 3 42.87 -18.25 -4.60
C GLU A 3 42.03 -19.28 -3.83
N MET A 4 41.17 -18.79 -2.94
CA MET A 4 40.04 -19.55 -2.42
C MET A 4 38.77 -18.99 -3.06
N PRO A 5 38.02 -19.77 -3.87
CA PRO A 5 36.71 -19.33 -4.33
C PRO A 5 35.69 -19.59 -3.22
N THR A 6 35.32 -18.53 -2.49
CA THR A 6 34.20 -18.57 -1.54
C THR A 6 32.88 -18.60 -2.32
N LYS A 7 32.40 -19.80 -2.66
CA LYS A 7 31.04 -19.99 -3.18
C LYS A 7 30.04 -19.63 -2.08
N ALA A 8 29.45 -18.43 -2.17
CA ALA A 8 28.33 -18.01 -1.35
C ALA A 8 27.13 -18.93 -1.62
N ARG A 9 26.87 -19.83 -0.66
CA ARG A 9 25.74 -20.74 -0.67
C ARG A 9 24.46 -19.90 -0.50
N ARG A 10 23.72 -19.71 -1.59
CA ARG A 10 22.40 -19.06 -1.58
C ARG A 10 21.44 -19.93 -0.76
N VAL A 11 21.31 -19.61 0.52
CA VAL A 11 20.27 -20.17 1.39
C VAL A 11 18.95 -19.60 0.89
N VAL A 12 18.23 -20.38 0.09
CA VAL A 12 16.82 -20.16 -0.20
C VAL A 12 16.09 -20.28 1.13
N ARG A 13 15.83 -19.14 1.77
CA ARG A 13 15.02 -19.06 2.98
C ARG A 13 13.60 -19.45 2.58
N LYS A 14 13.24 -20.72 2.78
CA LYS A 14 11.84 -21.18 2.77
C LYS A 14 11.11 -20.35 3.81
N ARG A 15 10.24 -19.42 3.38
CA ARG A 15 9.33 -18.70 4.28
C ARG A 15 8.37 -19.76 4.85
N THR A 16 8.63 -20.16 6.08
CA THR A 16 7.68 -20.87 6.93
C THR A 16 6.51 -19.92 7.16
N VAL A 17 5.46 -20.03 6.35
CA VAL A 17 4.21 -19.30 6.59
C VAL A 17 3.47 -20.05 7.68
N SER A 18 3.65 -19.66 8.94
CA SER A 18 2.77 -20.12 10.02
C SER A 18 2.63 -19.07 11.11
N MET A 19 1.36 -18.91 11.51
CA MET A 19 0.77 -18.17 12.63
C MET A 19 0.52 -16.66 12.46
N MET A 20 -0.78 -16.36 12.35
CA MET A 20 -1.46 -15.12 11.99
C MET A 20 -1.19 -14.69 10.55
N ALA A 21 -2.09 -15.06 9.62
CA ALA A 21 -2.20 -14.33 8.37
C ALA A 21 -2.60 -12.89 8.73
N SER A 22 -1.61 -12.03 8.99
CA SER A 22 -1.85 -10.62 9.24
C SER A 22 -2.59 -10.11 8.02
N ALA A 23 -3.81 -9.61 8.23
CA ALA A 23 -4.59 -9.02 7.16
C ALA A 23 -3.74 -7.94 6.50
N LEU A 24 -3.62 -8.00 5.17
CA LEU A 24 -2.91 -6.98 4.40
C LEU A 24 -3.51 -5.61 4.75
N HIS A 25 -2.68 -4.59 4.90
CA HIS A 25 -3.12 -3.26 5.30
C HIS A 25 -3.20 -2.35 4.09
N ALA A 26 -4.40 -1.83 3.80
CA ALA A 26 -4.59 -0.77 2.83
C ALA A 26 -4.81 0.58 3.52
N LEU A 27 -4.17 1.63 3.01
CA LEU A 27 -4.46 3.02 3.35
C LEU A 27 -5.30 3.63 2.22
N LEU A 28 -6.52 4.07 2.54
CA LEU A 28 -7.41 4.79 1.62
C LEU A 28 -7.38 6.29 1.97
N ALA A 29 -6.75 7.08 1.12
CA ALA A 29 -6.64 8.53 1.24
C ALA A 29 -7.68 9.21 0.34
N ASP A 30 -8.82 9.62 0.90
CA ASP A 30 -9.95 10.20 0.18
C ASP A 30 -10.79 11.06 1.14
N ALA A 31 -11.02 12.34 0.80
CA ALA A 31 -11.52 13.31 1.77
C ALA A 31 -13.01 13.15 2.08
N GLU A 32 -13.87 13.19 1.05
CA GLU A 32 -15.34 13.12 1.16
C GLU A 32 -15.87 12.55 -0.16
N ALA A 33 -15.62 11.26 -0.42
CA ALA A 33 -16.21 10.60 -1.58
C ALA A 33 -17.57 9.97 -1.22
N PRO A 34 -18.62 10.15 -2.05
CA PRO A 34 -19.89 9.45 -1.86
C PRO A 34 -19.71 7.91 -1.87
N ASN A 35 -18.63 7.42 -2.48
CA ASN A 35 -18.28 6.01 -2.58
C ASN A 35 -17.30 5.53 -1.50
N LEU A 36 -16.95 6.34 -0.49
CA LEU A 36 -15.96 5.97 0.51
C LEU A 36 -16.33 4.66 1.23
N LYS A 37 -17.60 4.53 1.65
CA LYS A 37 -18.10 3.31 2.32
C LYS A 37 -17.99 2.08 1.42
N ASP A 38 -18.37 2.22 0.16
CA ASP A 38 -18.26 1.14 -0.84
C ASP A 38 -16.80 0.71 -1.03
N ARG A 39 -15.88 1.66 -1.16
CA ARG A 39 -14.44 1.40 -1.32
C ARG A 39 -13.86 0.68 -0.10
N VAL A 40 -14.24 1.10 1.11
CA VAL A 40 -13.85 0.42 2.35
C VAL A 40 -14.40 -1.01 2.37
N ALA A 41 -15.67 -1.21 2.02
CA ALA A 41 -16.29 -2.52 1.96
C ALA A 41 -15.63 -3.44 0.93
N GLU A 42 -15.29 -2.92 -0.25
CA GLU A 42 -14.57 -3.65 -1.31
C GLU A 42 -13.18 -4.11 -0.84
N LEU A 43 -12.42 -3.22 -0.18
CA LEU A 43 -11.11 -3.55 0.39
C LEU A 43 -11.21 -4.57 1.52
N ALA A 44 -12.17 -4.40 2.43
CA ALA A 44 -12.42 -5.33 3.52
C ALA A 44 -12.84 -6.71 3.00
N ALA A 45 -13.73 -6.77 2.00
CA ALA A 45 -14.12 -8.02 1.33
C ALA A 45 -12.94 -8.69 0.60
N ALA A 46 -11.96 -7.90 0.14
CA ALA A 46 -10.71 -8.41 -0.41
C ALA A 46 -9.71 -8.89 0.66
N GLY A 47 -10.03 -8.76 1.95
CA GLY A 47 -9.23 -9.23 3.07
C GLY A 47 -8.24 -8.21 3.62
N PHE A 48 -8.41 -6.93 3.27
CA PHE A 48 -7.56 -5.87 3.80
C PHE A 48 -8.12 -5.31 5.12
N ARG A 49 -7.23 -5.02 6.08
CA ARG A 49 -7.50 -4.02 7.11
C ARG A 49 -7.38 -2.65 6.44
N VAL A 50 -8.31 -1.74 6.69
CA VAL A 50 -8.31 -0.41 6.03
C VAL A 50 -8.03 0.69 7.04
N SER A 51 -7.04 1.54 6.77
CA SER A 51 -6.91 2.86 7.41
C SER A 51 -7.43 3.92 6.47
N LEU A 52 -8.08 4.94 7.01
CA LEU A 52 -8.52 6.10 6.25
C LEU A 52 -7.57 7.28 6.45
N ALA A 53 -7.41 8.11 5.44
CA ALA A 53 -6.85 9.45 5.53
C ALA A 53 -7.73 10.42 4.74
N ARG A 54 -8.04 11.59 5.28
CA ARG A 54 -8.89 12.60 4.63
C ARG A 54 -8.11 13.78 4.06
N THR A 55 -6.82 13.83 4.32
CA THR A 55 -5.89 14.85 3.81
C THR A 55 -4.63 14.18 3.31
N ALA A 56 -3.90 14.84 2.41
CA ALA A 56 -2.60 14.38 1.93
C ALA A 56 -1.58 14.27 3.07
N PHE A 57 -1.60 15.23 3.99
CA PHE A 57 -0.76 15.19 5.19
C PHE A 57 -1.05 13.95 6.04
N GLU A 58 -2.31 13.66 6.32
CA GLU A 58 -2.71 12.47 7.08
C GLU A 58 -2.29 11.18 6.35
N ALA A 59 -2.40 11.16 5.02
CA ALA A 59 -1.98 10.03 4.22
C ALA A 59 -0.46 9.77 4.34
N ILE A 60 0.36 10.82 4.24
CA ILE A 60 1.82 10.71 4.36
C ILE A 60 2.23 10.24 5.75
N VAL A 61 1.65 10.83 6.80
CA VAL A 61 1.94 10.45 8.19
C VAL A 61 1.53 8.99 8.44
N LYS A 62 0.31 8.60 8.04
CA LYS A 62 -0.16 7.22 8.24
C LYS A 62 0.61 6.22 7.42
N ALA A 63 0.97 6.54 6.17
CA ALA A 63 1.80 5.66 5.35
C ALA A 63 3.17 5.42 6.00
N SER A 64 3.79 6.47 6.54
CA SER A 64 5.11 6.39 7.17
C SER A 64 5.08 5.64 8.50
N CYS A 65 4.02 5.81 9.30
CA CYS A 65 3.91 5.18 10.62
C CYS A 65 3.37 3.74 10.57
N GLN A 66 2.48 3.45 9.62
CA GLN A 66 1.74 2.18 9.57
C GLN A 66 2.25 1.24 8.48
N VAL A 67 3.04 1.75 7.53
CA VAL A 67 3.67 1.00 6.43
C VAL A 67 2.68 0.03 5.76
N PRO A 68 1.60 0.56 5.16
CA PRO A 68 0.58 -0.26 4.52
C PRO A 68 1.16 -1.03 3.32
N ASP A 69 0.51 -2.13 2.96
CA ASP A 69 0.81 -2.93 1.77
C ASP A 69 0.30 -2.26 0.48
N LEU A 70 -0.61 -1.29 0.60
CA LEU A 70 -1.21 -0.56 -0.52
C LEU A 70 -1.68 0.83 -0.08
N ILE A 71 -1.44 1.84 -0.92
CA ILE A 71 -2.03 3.17 -0.78
C ILE A 71 -3.00 3.40 -1.94
N LEU A 72 -4.25 3.73 -1.64
CA LEU A 72 -5.23 4.20 -2.62
C LEU A 72 -5.40 5.70 -2.43
N LEU A 73 -5.08 6.48 -3.46
CA LEU A 73 -5.04 7.93 -3.40
C LEU A 73 -6.18 8.50 -4.26
N GLY A 74 -7.17 9.09 -3.59
CA GLY A 74 -8.39 9.64 -4.17
C GLY A 74 -8.35 11.16 -4.36
N GLY A 75 -9.52 11.79 -4.29
CA GLY A 75 -9.65 13.24 -4.33
C GLY A 75 -9.36 13.86 -2.96
N LEU A 76 -8.20 14.50 -2.83
CA LEU A 76 -7.80 15.23 -1.62
C LEU A 76 -7.91 16.74 -1.89
N PRO A 77 -8.49 17.53 -0.96
CA PRO A 77 -8.75 18.95 -1.15
C PRO A 77 -7.56 19.84 -0.76
N ASP A 78 -6.62 19.31 0.02
CA ASP A 78 -5.55 20.06 0.68
C ASP A 78 -4.25 20.15 -0.11
N MET A 79 -4.03 19.22 -1.05
CA MET A 79 -2.83 19.15 -1.87
C MET A 79 -3.09 18.35 -3.16
N ASP A 80 -2.35 18.64 -4.22
CA ASP A 80 -2.43 17.84 -5.45
C ASP A 80 -2.02 16.38 -5.17
N ALA A 81 -2.81 15.44 -5.66
CA ALA A 81 -2.51 14.01 -5.59
C ALA A 81 -1.13 13.69 -6.18
N ALA A 82 -0.67 14.46 -7.17
CA ALA A 82 0.67 14.33 -7.74
C ALA A 82 1.78 14.63 -6.71
N GLU A 83 1.61 15.70 -5.92
CA GLU A 83 2.57 16.10 -4.89
C GLU A 83 2.59 15.07 -3.74
N ALA A 84 1.42 14.59 -3.31
CA ALA A 84 1.33 13.50 -2.33
C ALA A 84 2.06 12.24 -2.81
N THR A 85 1.88 11.89 -4.08
CA THR A 85 2.55 10.75 -4.71
C THR A 85 4.06 10.94 -4.75
N GLN A 86 4.54 12.14 -5.08
CA GLN A 86 5.95 12.47 -5.08
C GLN A 86 6.58 12.32 -3.69
N LEU A 87 5.93 12.84 -2.65
CA LEU A 87 6.42 12.70 -1.27
C LEU A 87 6.44 11.24 -0.81
N LEU A 88 5.38 10.48 -1.11
CA LEU A 88 5.30 9.06 -0.76
C LEU A 88 6.35 8.20 -1.50
N THR A 89 6.68 8.55 -2.74
CA THR A 89 7.66 7.80 -3.56
C THR A 89 9.11 8.20 -3.30
N THR A 90 9.36 9.39 -2.76
CA THR A 90 10.71 9.86 -2.39
C THR A 90 11.12 9.48 -0.97
N CYS A 91 10.15 9.20 -0.09
CA CYS A 91 10.42 8.73 1.27
C CYS A 91 10.85 7.25 1.27
N PRO A 92 12.05 6.88 1.80
CA PRO A 92 12.52 5.49 1.79
C PRO A 92 11.58 4.49 2.48
N VAL A 93 10.81 4.95 3.47
CA VAL A 93 9.87 4.12 4.23
C VAL A 93 8.63 3.77 3.41
N THR A 94 8.22 4.63 2.47
CA THR A 94 6.97 4.45 1.71
C THR A 94 7.19 4.23 0.22
N ALA A 95 8.40 4.44 -0.29
CA ALA A 95 8.73 4.36 -1.72
C ALA A 95 8.48 2.99 -2.36
N HIS A 96 8.52 1.92 -1.56
CA HIS A 96 8.26 0.56 -2.02
C HIS A 96 6.78 0.18 -2.00
N ILE A 97 5.92 1.02 -1.42
CA ILE A 97 4.49 0.77 -1.28
C ILE A 97 3.80 1.12 -2.60
N PRO A 98 3.01 0.20 -3.19
CA PRO A 98 2.26 0.49 -4.39
C PRO A 98 1.20 1.56 -4.14
N ILE A 99 1.08 2.51 -5.07
CA ILE A 99 0.10 3.59 -5.03
C ILE A 99 -0.88 3.43 -6.21
N ILE A 100 -2.18 3.46 -5.92
CA ILE A 100 -3.25 3.41 -6.92
C ILE A 100 -4.06 4.70 -6.85
N HIS A 101 -4.09 5.47 -7.93
CA HIS A 101 -4.95 6.65 -8.03
C HIS A 101 -6.40 6.24 -8.30
N LEU A 102 -7.33 6.85 -7.56
CA LEU A 102 -8.76 6.65 -7.71
C LEU A 102 -9.43 7.95 -8.12
N ALA A 103 -9.96 8.00 -9.34
CA ALA A 103 -10.83 9.09 -9.77
C ALA A 103 -12.12 9.14 -8.91
N PRO A 104 -12.76 10.30 -8.75
CA PRO A 104 -14.08 10.40 -8.13
C PRO A 104 -15.08 9.42 -8.75
N GLY A 105 -15.90 8.75 -7.93
CA GLY A 105 -16.93 7.81 -8.41
C GLY A 105 -16.43 6.44 -8.90
N ARG A 106 -15.10 6.19 -8.97
CA ARG A 106 -14.56 4.87 -9.34
C ARG A 106 -14.63 3.87 -8.19
N ARG A 107 -14.83 2.59 -8.51
CA ARG A 107 -14.62 1.46 -7.58
C ARG A 107 -13.16 1.06 -7.49
N VAL A 108 -12.80 0.29 -6.48
CA VAL A 108 -11.44 -0.23 -6.31
C VAL A 108 -11.16 -1.28 -7.39
N PRO A 109 -10.06 -1.16 -8.17
CA PRO A 109 -9.78 -2.10 -9.25
C PRO A 109 -9.42 -3.49 -8.70
N SER A 110 -10.33 -4.46 -8.87
CA SER A 110 -10.22 -5.81 -8.30
C SER A 110 -8.97 -6.57 -8.79
N ARG A 111 -8.54 -6.33 -10.03
CA ARG A 111 -7.31 -6.95 -10.57
C ARG A 111 -6.06 -6.53 -9.81
N ALA A 112 -5.98 -5.27 -9.37
CA ALA A 112 -4.81 -4.78 -8.64
C ALA A 112 -4.73 -5.42 -7.25
N LEU A 113 -5.87 -5.54 -6.57
CA LEU A 113 -5.97 -6.22 -5.27
C LEU A 113 -5.55 -7.69 -5.34
N LEU A 114 -5.90 -8.39 -6.43
CA LEU A 114 -5.55 -9.80 -6.61
C LEU A 114 -4.04 -10.03 -6.83
N GLN A 115 -3.34 -9.07 -7.42
CA GLN A 115 -1.89 -9.20 -7.65
C GLN A 115 -1.09 -9.06 -6.35
N LEU A 116 -1.54 -8.20 -5.43
CA LEU A 116 -0.90 -8.02 -4.13
C LEU A 116 -0.99 -9.26 -3.23
N ARG A 117 -1.98 -10.12 -3.46
CA ARG A 117 -2.12 -11.40 -2.74
C ARG A 117 -1.20 -12.50 -3.26
N ARG A 118 -0.56 -12.31 -4.43
CA ARG A 118 0.26 -13.33 -5.10
C ARG A 118 1.77 -13.09 -4.96
N ALA A 119 2.18 -11.93 -4.45
CA ALA A 119 3.58 -11.56 -4.18
C ALA A 119 3.98 -11.95 -2.75
#